data_AF-A0A330GTY4-F1
#
_entry.id   AF-A0A330GTY4-F1
#
_cell.length_a   1.000
_cell.length_b   1.000
_cell.length_c   1.000
_cell.angle_alpha   90.00
_cell.angle_beta   90.00
_cell.angle_gamma   90.00
#
_symmetry.space_group_name_H-M   'P 1'
#
loop_
_entity.id
_entity.type
_entity.pdbx_description
1 polymer ?
#
loop_
_entity_poly.entity_id
_entity_poly.type
_entity_poly.pdbx_seq_one_letter_code
_entity_poly.pdbx_strand_id
1 'polypeptide(L)'
;MVQGPTMSDLLLSAVLTAFTMVRVIKGSWLRNPQYLATGILGAVVGALLLHAYWPAYDDDFIVGGVTGIFGSWAGMALFDAIVGMA
;
A
#
# COMPACT_ATOMS: atom_id res chain seq x y z
N MET A 1 -26.50 7.99 11.17
CA MET A 1 -25.63 8.31 10.03
C MET A 1 -24.27 7.76 10.39
N VAL A 2 -23.93 6.57 9.89
CA VAL A 2 -22.57 6.02 10.09
C VAL A 2 -21.66 6.87 9.23
N GLN A 3 -20.71 7.58 9.83
CA GLN A 3 -19.68 8.28 9.06
C GLN A 3 -18.85 7.21 8.34
N GLY A 4 -18.77 7.32 7.00
CA GLY A 4 -17.80 6.54 6.23
C GLY A 4 -16.37 6.87 6.66
N PRO A 5 -15.40 5.96 6.45
CA PRO A 5 -14.01 6.19 6.77
C PRO A 5 -13.50 7.49 6.17
N THR A 6 -12.70 8.22 6.94
CA THR A 6 -12.08 9.45 6.49
C THR A 6 -10.87 9.14 5.61
N MET A 7 -10.45 10.07 4.74
CA MET A 7 -9.26 9.89 3.90
C MET A 7 -8.00 9.54 4.72
N SER A 8 -7.89 10.07 5.93
CA SER A 8 -6.82 9.72 6.88
C SER A 8 -6.84 8.25 7.28
N ASP A 9 -8.01 7.64 7.43
CA ASP A 9 -8.15 6.23 7.82
C ASP A 9 -7.70 5.30 6.68
N LEU A 10 -8.04 5.68 5.43
CA LEU A 10 -7.61 4.95 4.23
C LEU A 10 -6.09 4.98 4.08
N LEU A 11 -5.48 6.16 4.25
CA LEU A 11 -4.03 6.31 4.17
C LEU A 11 -3.32 5.57 5.30
N LEU A 12 -3.84 5.65 6.53
CA LEU A 12 -3.26 4.93 7.67
C LEU A 12 -3.33 3.41 7.45
N SER A 13 -4.47 2.90 6.97
CA SER A 13 -4.65 1.49 6.61
C SER A 13 -3.68 1.05 5.51
N ALA A 14 -3.51 1.85 4.46
CA ALA A 14 -2.56 1.59 3.39
C ALA A 14 -1.11 1.52 3.90
N VAL A 15 -0.72 2.43 4.78
CA VAL A 15 0.61 2.43 5.41
C VAL A 15 0.79 1.17 6.25
N LEU A 16 -0.14 0.84 7.14
CA LEU A 16 -0.05 -0.36 7.99
C LEU A 16 0.05 -1.64 7.16
N THR A 17 -0.70 -1.71 6.05
CA THR A 17 -0.66 -2.82 5.10
C THR A 17 0.69 -2.93 4.39
N ALA A 18 1.33 -1.81 4.05
CA ALA A 18 2.67 -1.83 3.48
C ALA A 18 3.71 -2.37 4.47
N PHE A 19 3.61 -2.00 5.76
CA PHE A 19 4.49 -2.54 6.79
C PHE A 19 4.38 -4.07 6.88
N THR A 20 3.16 -4.60 6.94
CA THR A 20 2.95 -6.06 7.00
C THR A 20 3.47 -6.74 5.73
N MET A 21 3.19 -6.19 4.54
CA MET A 21 3.62 -6.78 3.28
C MET A 21 5.14 -6.84 3.14
N VAL A 22 5.83 -5.75 3.48
CA VAL A 22 7.30 -5.70 3.44
C VAL A 22 7.90 -6.69 4.43
N ARG A 23 7.28 -6.86 5.61
CA ARG A 23 7.73 -7.83 6.62
C ARG A 23 7.67 -9.27 6.10
N VAL A 24 6.60 -9.58 5.36
CA VAL A 24 6.34 -10.91 4.80
C VAL A 24 7.26 -11.21 3.62
N ILE A 25 7.44 -10.27 2.69
CA ILE A 25 8.20 -10.52 1.45
C ILE A 25 9.71 -10.32 1.64
N LYS A 26 10.12 -9.20 2.23
CA LYS A 26 11.53 -8.76 2.27
C LYS A 26 12.17 -8.95 3.65
N GLY A 27 11.42 -9.40 4.65
CA GLY A 27 11.93 -9.71 5.99
C GLY A 27 12.02 -8.49 6.91
N SER A 28 13.13 -8.32 7.63
CA SER A 28 13.24 -7.26 8.65
C SER A 28 13.28 -5.86 8.03
N TRP A 29 12.40 -4.97 8.50
CA TRP A 29 12.35 -3.57 8.05
C TRP A 29 13.67 -2.81 8.26
N LEU A 30 14.33 -3.04 9.39
CA LEU A 30 15.58 -2.35 9.74
C LEU A 30 16.75 -2.76 8.82
N ARG A 31 16.68 -3.95 8.21
CA ARG A 31 17.68 -4.39 7.23
C ARG A 31 17.40 -3.90 5.82
N ASN A 32 16.13 -3.63 5.52
CA ASN A 32 15.63 -3.31 4.18
C ASN A 32 14.73 -2.07 4.19
N PRO A 33 15.21 -0.90 4.69
CA PRO A 33 14.37 0.28 4.86
C PRO A 33 13.89 0.86 3.52
N GLN A 34 14.68 0.72 2.44
CA GLN A 34 14.29 1.18 1.11
C GLN A 34 13.04 0.47 0.57
N TYR A 35 12.88 -0.83 0.86
CA TYR A 35 11.70 -1.60 0.46
C TYR A 35 10.46 -1.22 1.26
N LEU A 36 10.64 -0.84 2.52
CA LEU A 36 9.56 -0.31 3.33
C LEU A 36 9.05 1.02 2.75
N ALA A 37 9.96 1.93 2.41
CA ALA A 37 9.60 3.22 1.83
C ALA A 37 8.86 3.05 0.49
N THR A 38 9.34 2.18 -0.40
CA THR A 38 8.70 1.95 -1.70
C THR A 38 7.39 1.19 -1.59
N GLY A 39 7.28 0.26 -0.64
CA GLY A 39 6.02 -0.41 -0.31
C GLY A 39 4.95 0.55 0.23
N ILE A 40 5.33 1.49 1.10
CA ILE A 40 4.41 2.52 1.62
C ILE A 40 3.96 3.44 0.48
N LEU A 41 4.89 3.93 -0.34
CA LEU A 41 4.56 4.77 -1.49
C LEU A 41 3.61 4.04 -2.45
N GLY A 42 3.90 2.77 -2.75
CA GLY A 42 3.04 1.96 -3.61
C GLY A 42 1.64 1.76 -3.06
N ALA A 43 1.50 1.49 -1.75
CA ALA A 43 0.19 1.35 -1.10
C ALA A 43 -0.60 2.66 -1.09
N VAL A 44 0.06 3.78 -0.80
CA VAL A 44 -0.57 5.11 -0.82
C VAL A 44 -1.03 5.48 -2.22
N VAL A 45 -0.19 5.27 -3.24
CA VAL A 45 -0.56 5.51 -4.65
C VAL A 45 -1.72 4.59 -5.05
N GLY A 46 -1.69 3.32 -4.65
CA GLY A 46 -2.80 2.39 -4.89
C GLY A 46 -4.12 2.88 -4.29
N ALA A 47 -4.10 3.31 -3.03
CA ALA A 47 -5.28 3.87 -2.36
C ALA A 47 -5.78 5.16 -3.04
N LEU A 48 -4.88 6.05 -3.46
CA LEU A 48 -5.25 7.26 -4.20
C LEU A 48 -5.86 6.96 -5.57
N LEU A 49 -5.36 5.94 -6.27
CA LEU A 49 -5.93 5.50 -7.55
C LEU A 49 -7.31 4.87 -7.35
N LEU A 50 -7.49 4.06 -6.30
CA LEU A 50 -8.81 3.52 -5.96
C LEU A 50 -9.81 4.63 -5.69
N HIS A 51 -9.44 5.61 -4.86
CA HIS A 51 -10.27 6.77 -4.58
C HIS A 51 -10.61 7.58 -5.84
N ALA A 52 -9.64 7.76 -6.75
CA ALA A 52 -9.82 8.56 -7.96
C ALA A 52 -10.74 7.90 -9.00
N TYR A 53 -10.63 6.58 -9.20
CA TYR A 53 -11.39 5.86 -10.22
C TYR A 53 -12.66 5.21 -9.70
N TRP A 54 -12.66 4.80 -8.43
CA TRP A 54 -13.72 4.00 -7.81
C TRP A 54 -13.94 4.37 -6.34
N PRO A 55 -14.30 5.64 -6.04
CA PRO A 55 -14.48 6.12 -4.67
C PRO A 55 -15.59 5.38 -3.90
N ALA A 56 -16.54 4.76 -4.62
CA ALA A 56 -17.59 3.95 -4.03
C ALA A 56 -17.06 2.68 -3.31
N TYR A 57 -15.82 2.27 -3.58
CA TYR A 57 -15.19 1.09 -2.99
C TYR A 57 -14.16 1.41 -1.91
N ASP A 58 -13.97 2.69 -1.57
CA ASP A 58 -13.04 3.08 -0.50
C ASP A 58 -13.45 2.52 0.87
N ASP A 59 -14.76 2.42 1.10
CA ASP A 59 -15.33 1.91 2.36
C ASP A 59 -15.25 0.38 2.47
N ASP A 60 -14.97 -0.31 1.37
CA ASP A 60 -14.93 -1.76 1.32
C ASP A 60 -13.57 -2.26 1.80
N PHE A 61 -13.55 -2.83 3.00
CA PHE A 61 -12.37 -3.40 3.63
C PHE A 61 -11.62 -4.38 2.71
N ILE A 62 -12.36 -5.13 1.88
CA ILE A 62 -11.75 -6.10 0.96
C ILE A 62 -11.04 -5.36 -0.17
N VAL A 63 -11.71 -4.40 -0.82
CA VAL A 63 -11.15 -3.69 -1.96
C VAL A 63 -10.00 -2.78 -1.53
N GLY A 64 -10.15 -2.04 -0.43
CA GLY A 64 -9.09 -1.22 0.14
C GLY A 64 -7.88 -2.04 0.60
N GLY A 65 -8.11 -3.17 1.28
CA GLY A 65 -7.05 -4.08 1.73
C GLY A 65 -6.28 -4.70 0.57
N VAL A 66 -7.00 -5.23 -0.43
CA VAL A 66 -6.41 -5.81 -1.65
C VAL A 66 -5.59 -4.75 -2.41
N THR A 67 -6.11 -3.54 -2.54
CA THR A 67 -5.42 -2.44 -3.21
C THR A 67 -4.15 -2.03 -2.47
N GLY A 68 -4.17 -1.97 -1.13
CA GLY A 68 -2.97 -1.70 -0.33
C GLY A 68 -1.89 -2.77 -0.47
N ILE A 69 -2.30 -4.05 -0.49
CA ILE A 69 -1.41 -5.20 -0.69
C ILE A 69 -0.76 -5.14 -2.07
N PHE A 70 -1.55 -5.02 -3.14
CA PHE A 70 -1.03 -4.98 -4.51
C PHE A 70 -0.26 -3.69 -4.81
N GLY A 71 -0.71 -2.56 -4.27
CA GLY A 71 0.02 -1.29 -4.36
C GLY A 71 1.40 -1.38 -3.74
N SER A 72 1.51 -1.93 -2.53
CA SER A 72 2.82 -2.10 -1.88
C SER A 72 3.73 -3.08 -2.63
N TRP A 73 3.18 -4.19 -3.11
CA TRP A 73 3.93 -5.14 -3.95
C TRP A 73 4.41 -4.49 -5.25
N ALA A 74 3.54 -3.77 -5.96
CA ALA A 74 3.89 -3.08 -7.20
C ALA A 74 4.96 -2.01 -6.97
N GLY A 75 4.88 -1.26 -5.87
CA GLY A 75 5.90 -0.27 -5.49
C GLY A 75 7.28 -0.91 -5.26
N MET A 76 7.31 -2.05 -4.58
CA MET A 76 8.54 -2.82 -4.39
C MET A 76 9.07 -3.43 -5.69
N ALA A 77 8.19 -3.99 -6.53
CA ALA A 77 8.57 -4.60 -7.81
C ALA A 77 9.11 -3.56 -8.80
N LEU A 78 8.49 -2.37 -8.86
CA LEU A 78 8.99 -1.25 -9.64
C LEU A 78 10.38 -0.81 -9.16
N PHE A 79 10.58 -0.75 -7.83
CA PHE A 79 11.88 -0.42 -7.26
C PHE A 79 12.95 -1.44 -7.66
N ASP A 80 12.65 -2.74 -7.57
CA ASP A 80 13.56 -3.81 -8.00
C ASP A 80 13.91 -3.69 -9.50
N ALA A 81 12.92 -3.38 -10.35
CA ALA A 81 13.13 -3.17 -11.78
C ALA A 81 14.02 -1.95 -12.09
N ILE A 82 13.86 -0.83 -11.36
CA ILE A 82 14.65 0.39 -11.54
C ILE A 82 16.11 0.18 -11.10
N VAL A 83 16.32 -0.53 -9.99
CA VAL A 83 17.66 -0.77 -9.44
C VAL A 83 18.37 -1.93 -10.16
N GLY A 84 17.65 -2.69 -11.00
CA GLY A 84 18.20 -3.81 -11.76
C GLY A 84 18.41 -5.07 -10.90
N MET A 85 17.61 -5.24 -9.84
CA MET A 85 17.63 -6.41 -8.96
C MET A 85 16.53 -7.43 -9.29
N ALA A 86 15.79 -7.22 -10.39
CA ALA A 86 14.73 -8.09 -10.89
C ALA A 86 15.27 -9.14 -11.87
#